data_AF-A0A1V5HQ49-F1
#
_entry.id   AF-A0A1V5HQ49-F1
#
_cell.length_a   1.000
_cell.length_b   1.000
_cell.length_c   1.000
_cell.angle_alpha   90.00
_cell.angle_beta   90.00
_cell.angle_gamma   90.00
#
_symmetry.space_group_name_H-M   'P 1'
#
loop_
_entity.id
_entity.type
_entity.pdbx_description
1 polymer ?
#
loop_
_entity_poly.entity_id
_entity_poly.type
_entity_poly.pdbx_seq_one_letter_code
_entity_poly.pdbx_strand_id
1 'polypeptide(L)'
;MNQISEVLATLIHYNVAVRDTLEYCLKKDSYDANLFKEKKRSILVEVDQHTPLKDIIDHSGENGVKLEKSIRDFYDKVYGDNSTILHLADDGLRVDHNQHLVIYENVMPIHENINYMILGVINDGHKKNLDIAEMEKLWKADETMYRGVAYMTLVNDLIGLFNDFNKAMQESKGQPSPASNFIGKDLQTVINQINFVRANAKETDLVYKNMEDHINALMENMTGRRDLPEGKKFPDVMKETQDLINIYVRDAEAKFRELYVPAMNELVAQAKEDEAKRVANGNPAPAPATPKEEAAQVASDDEMAEIDPKTGLPKA
;
A
#
# COMPACT_ATOMS: atom_id res chain seq x y z
N MET A 1 24.55 2.93 6.85
CA MET A 1 24.00 1.67 6.32
C MET A 1 24.98 1.03 5.33
N ASN A 2 24.89 -0.28 5.05
CA ASN A 2 25.64 -0.89 3.93
C ASN A 2 24.83 -0.79 2.62
N GLN A 3 25.46 -0.96 1.45
CA GLN A 3 24.80 -0.75 0.15
C GLN A 3 23.58 -1.65 -0.07
N ILE A 4 23.61 -2.91 0.37
CA ILE A 4 22.45 -3.81 0.19
C ILE A 4 21.31 -3.43 1.13
N SER A 5 21.62 -2.98 2.33
CA SER A 5 20.64 -2.47 3.29
C SER A 5 20.00 -1.17 2.79
N GLU A 6 20.76 -0.30 2.13
CA GLU A 6 20.24 0.91 1.48
C GLU A 6 19.24 0.56 0.37
N VAL A 7 19.60 -0.37 -0.51
CA VAL A 7 18.69 -0.89 -1.54
C VAL A 7 17.40 -1.44 -0.92
N LEU A 8 17.51 -2.25 0.15
CA LEU A 8 16.35 -2.79 0.85
C LEU A 8 15.49 -1.69 1.47
N ALA A 9 16.10 -0.70 2.14
CA ALA A 9 15.38 0.42 2.75
C ALA A 9 14.59 1.23 1.72
N THR A 10 15.19 1.56 0.56
CA THR A 10 14.52 2.30 -0.51
C THR A 10 13.37 1.49 -1.13
N LEU A 11 13.57 0.20 -1.39
CA LEU A 11 12.49 -0.66 -1.91
C LEU A 11 11.33 -0.79 -0.91
N ILE A 12 11.62 -0.95 0.38
CA ILE A 12 10.60 -0.97 1.44
C ILE A 12 9.87 0.38 1.50
N HIS A 13 10.58 1.50 1.43
CA HIS A 13 9.98 2.84 1.41
C HIS A 13 9.00 3.02 0.24
N TYR A 14 9.40 2.60 -0.97
CA TYR A 14 8.51 2.62 -2.12
C TYR A 14 7.27 1.75 -1.90
N ASN A 15 7.47 0.54 -1.37
CA ASN A 15 6.38 -0.39 -1.12
C ASN A 15 5.36 0.16 -0.08
N VAL A 16 5.85 0.89 0.92
CA VAL A 16 5.05 1.63 1.89
C VAL A 16 4.20 2.70 1.21
N ALA A 17 4.76 3.49 0.29
CA ALA A 17 4.00 4.49 -0.46
C ALA A 17 2.87 3.85 -1.30
N VAL A 18 3.15 2.69 -1.90
CA VAL A 18 2.14 1.90 -2.63
C VAL A 18 1.05 1.40 -1.68
N ARG A 19 1.42 0.74 -0.56
CA ARG A 19 0.50 0.24 0.48
C ARG A 19 -0.39 1.35 1.03
N ASP A 20 0.17 2.50 1.36
CA ASP A 20 -0.55 3.59 2.01
C ASP A 20 -1.57 4.27 1.08
N THR A 21 -1.58 3.93 -0.21
CA THR A 21 -2.68 4.29 -1.11
C THR A 21 -3.99 3.59 -0.72
N LEU A 22 -3.94 2.43 -0.06
CA LEU A 22 -5.14 1.72 0.45
C LEU A 22 -5.92 2.56 1.46
N GLU A 23 -5.28 3.54 2.11
CA GLU A 23 -5.94 4.45 3.03
C GLU A 23 -7.14 5.17 2.38
N TYR A 24 -7.07 5.48 1.09
CA TYR A 24 -8.14 6.15 0.36
C TYR A 24 -9.36 5.24 0.09
N CYS A 25 -9.25 3.93 0.35
CA CYS A 25 -10.41 3.06 0.35
C CYS A 25 -11.23 3.18 1.64
N LEU A 26 -10.65 3.72 2.72
CA LEU A 26 -11.37 3.98 3.97
C LEU A 26 -12.07 5.34 3.90
N LYS A 27 -13.39 5.37 4.13
CA LYS A 27 -14.16 6.62 4.20
C LYS A 27 -13.76 7.42 5.43
N LYS A 28 -13.33 8.66 5.23
CA LYS A 28 -12.95 9.62 6.28
C LYS A 28 -13.64 10.97 6.04
N ASP A 29 -13.77 11.77 7.08
CA ASP A 29 -14.32 13.13 6.98
C ASP A 29 -13.40 14.06 6.17
N SER A 30 -12.09 13.83 6.23
CA SER A 30 -11.09 14.59 5.50
C SER A 30 -9.84 13.75 5.25
N TYR A 31 -9.11 14.09 4.18
CA TYR A 31 -7.80 13.52 3.87
C TYR A 31 -6.74 14.61 3.85
N ASP A 32 -5.52 14.25 4.26
CA ASP A 32 -4.39 15.17 4.28
C ASP A 32 -3.86 15.40 2.85
N ALA A 33 -3.96 16.64 2.38
CA ALA A 33 -3.53 17.03 1.04
C ALA A 33 -2.01 17.03 0.88
N ASN A 34 -1.24 17.28 1.94
CA ASN A 34 0.22 17.23 1.90
C ASN A 34 0.69 15.78 1.79
N LEU A 35 0.11 14.90 2.61
CA LEU A 35 0.37 13.47 2.52
C LEU A 35 0.01 12.91 1.13
N PHE A 36 -1.08 13.37 0.54
CA PHE A 36 -1.42 13.02 -0.84
C PHE A 36 -0.34 13.43 -1.84
N LYS A 37 0.16 14.68 -1.77
CA LYS A 37 1.20 15.18 -2.67
C LYS A 37 2.51 14.40 -2.51
N GLU A 38 2.88 14.07 -1.28
CA GLU A 38 4.05 13.23 -0.99
C GLU A 38 3.90 11.84 -1.61
N LYS A 39 2.79 11.14 -1.34
CA LYS A 39 2.51 9.83 -1.96
C LYS A 39 2.52 9.91 -3.48
N LYS A 40 1.84 10.89 -4.07
CA LYS A 40 1.82 11.15 -5.52
C LYS A 40 3.24 11.27 -6.08
N ARG A 41 4.11 12.06 -5.43
CA ARG A 41 5.53 12.21 -5.84
C ARG A 41 6.29 10.88 -5.74
N SER A 42 6.16 10.17 -4.63
CA SER A 42 6.95 8.96 -4.36
C SER A 42 6.68 7.80 -5.34
N ILE A 43 5.48 7.72 -5.92
CA ILE A 43 5.15 6.65 -6.89
C ILE A 43 5.98 6.75 -8.19
N LEU A 44 6.25 7.95 -8.71
CA LEU A 44 6.98 8.10 -9.98
C LEU A 44 8.47 8.38 -9.81
N VAL A 45 8.89 8.99 -8.69
CA VAL A 45 10.31 9.32 -8.47
C VAL A 45 11.21 8.09 -8.61
N GLU A 46 10.77 6.95 -8.06
CA GLU A 46 11.54 5.70 -8.08
C GLU A 46 11.62 5.00 -9.44
N VAL A 47 10.82 5.42 -10.44
CA VAL A 47 10.89 4.88 -11.81
C VAL A 47 11.42 5.88 -12.84
N ASP A 48 11.47 7.17 -12.49
CA ASP A 48 11.99 8.23 -13.35
C ASP A 48 13.46 8.57 -13.08
N GLN A 49 13.97 8.23 -11.90
CA GLN A 49 15.35 8.47 -11.50
C GLN A 49 16.16 7.17 -11.45
N HIS A 50 17.49 7.29 -11.44
CA HIS A 50 18.39 6.15 -11.26
C HIS A 50 18.38 5.71 -9.80
N THR A 51 17.30 5.02 -9.41
CA THR A 51 17.11 4.45 -8.09
C THR A 51 17.24 2.92 -8.14
N PRO A 52 17.39 2.25 -6.98
CA PRO A 52 17.45 0.80 -6.94
C PRO A 52 16.25 0.10 -7.60
N LEU A 53 15.04 0.68 -7.48
CA LEU A 53 13.86 0.12 -8.15
C LEU A 53 13.99 0.20 -9.67
N LYS A 54 14.34 1.37 -10.20
CA LYS A 54 14.53 1.56 -11.63
C LYS A 54 15.60 0.63 -12.19
N ASP A 55 16.71 0.48 -11.47
CA ASP A 55 17.78 -0.43 -11.88
C ASP A 55 17.31 -1.88 -11.94
N ILE A 56 16.55 -2.35 -10.95
CA ILE A 56 15.99 -3.71 -10.96
C ILE A 56 15.03 -3.87 -12.15
N ILE A 57 14.18 -2.87 -12.41
CA ILE A 57 13.24 -2.86 -13.54
C ILE A 57 13.99 -2.98 -14.87
N ASP A 58 15.01 -2.15 -15.10
CA ASP A 58 15.76 -2.11 -16.36
C ASP A 58 16.51 -3.42 -16.65
N HIS A 59 16.95 -4.13 -15.61
CA HIS A 59 17.62 -5.41 -15.75
C HIS A 59 16.67 -6.63 -15.75
N SER A 60 15.34 -6.41 -15.61
CA SER A 60 14.33 -7.47 -15.54
C SER A 60 13.67 -7.82 -16.90
N GLY A 61 14.17 -7.27 -18.00
CA GLY A 61 13.69 -7.57 -19.36
C GLY A 61 12.19 -7.30 -19.54
N GLU A 62 11.47 -8.24 -20.16
CA GLU A 62 10.03 -8.09 -20.44
C GLU A 62 9.18 -7.89 -19.16
N ASN A 63 9.56 -8.54 -18.06
CA ASN A 63 8.85 -8.39 -16.78
C ASN A 63 9.04 -7.00 -16.19
N GLY A 64 10.24 -6.43 -16.32
CA GLY A 64 10.52 -5.04 -15.94
C GLY A 64 9.64 -4.05 -16.70
N VAL A 65 9.56 -4.19 -18.03
CA VAL A 65 8.72 -3.33 -18.88
C VAL A 65 7.23 -3.42 -18.49
N LYS A 66 6.74 -4.63 -18.18
CA LYS A 66 5.35 -4.83 -17.71
C LYS A 66 5.10 -4.17 -16.36
N LEU A 67 6.05 -4.27 -15.42
CA LEU A 67 5.92 -3.66 -14.12
C LEU A 67 5.96 -2.13 -14.22
N GLU A 68 6.91 -1.56 -14.95
CA GLU A 68 6.98 -0.10 -15.16
C GLU A 68 5.70 0.42 -15.78
N LYS A 69 5.17 -0.27 -16.81
CA LYS A 69 3.87 0.08 -17.38
C LYS A 69 2.75 0.03 -16.34
N SER A 70 2.73 -1.01 -15.49
CA SER A 70 1.69 -1.14 -14.46
C SER A 70 1.78 -0.02 -13.42
N ILE A 71 2.98 0.41 -13.03
CA ILE A 71 3.21 1.53 -12.11
C ILE A 71 2.73 2.85 -12.74
N ARG A 72 3.06 3.10 -14.00
CA ARG A 72 2.62 4.31 -14.72
C ARG A 72 1.11 4.32 -14.96
N ASP A 73 0.53 3.20 -15.41
CA ASP A 73 -0.92 3.05 -15.57
C ASP A 73 -1.66 3.26 -14.24
N PHE A 74 -1.09 2.79 -13.12
CA PHE A 74 -1.60 3.03 -11.77
C PHE A 74 -1.56 4.50 -11.40
N TYR A 75 -0.40 5.16 -11.59
CA TYR A 75 -0.24 6.58 -11.33
C TYR A 75 -1.28 7.39 -12.11
N ASP A 76 -1.40 7.19 -13.42
CA ASP A 76 -2.31 7.96 -14.27
C ASP A 76 -3.78 7.81 -13.85
N LYS A 77 -4.19 6.59 -13.47
CA LYS A 77 -5.56 6.30 -13.04
C LYS A 77 -5.90 6.85 -11.67
N VAL A 78 -4.96 6.81 -10.73
CA VAL A 78 -5.22 7.07 -9.31
C VAL A 78 -4.76 8.48 -8.91
N TYR A 79 -3.56 8.89 -9.32
CA TYR A 79 -2.91 10.13 -8.92
C TYR A 79 -2.78 11.19 -10.02
N GLY A 80 -2.94 10.80 -11.29
CA GLY A 80 -2.78 11.67 -12.45
C GLY A 80 -3.72 12.88 -12.40
N ASP A 81 -3.38 13.95 -13.11
CA ASP A 81 -4.15 15.21 -13.02
C ASP A 81 -5.56 15.09 -13.60
N ASN A 82 -5.78 14.09 -14.45
CA ASN A 82 -7.09 13.71 -14.99
C ASN A 82 -7.74 12.56 -14.21
N SER A 83 -7.17 12.13 -13.09
CA SER A 83 -7.74 11.11 -12.21
C SER A 83 -9.08 11.58 -11.67
N THR A 84 -10.10 10.74 -11.81
CA THR A 84 -11.39 10.96 -11.15
C THR A 84 -11.45 10.29 -9.78
N ILE A 85 -10.42 9.52 -9.40
CA ILE A 85 -10.37 8.76 -8.16
C ILE A 85 -9.86 9.63 -7.02
N LEU A 86 -8.64 10.17 -7.15
CA LEU A 86 -8.04 11.09 -6.18
C LEU A 86 -7.70 12.38 -6.90
N HIS A 87 -8.31 13.49 -6.48
CA HIS A 87 -8.03 14.79 -7.08
C HIS A 87 -8.07 15.91 -6.04
N LEU A 88 -7.17 16.87 -6.18
CA LEU A 88 -7.16 18.08 -5.38
C LEU A 88 -8.24 19.04 -5.91
N ALA A 89 -9.07 19.54 -5.00
CA ALA A 89 -10.03 20.60 -5.23
C ALA A 89 -9.74 21.79 -4.30
N ASP A 90 -10.44 22.91 -4.50
CA ASP A 90 -10.26 24.14 -3.70
C ASP A 90 -10.48 23.91 -2.19
N ASP A 91 -11.28 22.91 -1.83
CA ASP A 91 -11.65 22.55 -0.46
C ASP A 91 -10.83 21.38 0.12
N GLY A 92 -9.84 20.86 -0.62
CA GLY A 92 -8.96 19.79 -0.18
C GLY A 92 -8.92 18.58 -1.13
N LEU A 93 -8.44 17.45 -0.62
CA LEU A 93 -8.39 16.20 -1.39
C LEU A 93 -9.78 15.55 -1.43
N ARG A 94 -10.25 15.27 -2.64
CA ARG A 94 -11.49 14.52 -2.89
C ARG A 94 -11.16 13.09 -3.33
N VAL A 95 -11.94 12.16 -2.79
CA VAL A 95 -11.83 10.73 -3.07
C VAL A 95 -13.16 10.21 -3.60
N ASP A 96 -13.19 9.69 -4.83
CA ASP A 96 -14.38 9.03 -5.38
C ASP A 96 -14.45 7.57 -4.90
N HIS A 97 -15.17 7.37 -3.80
CA HIS A 97 -15.43 6.06 -3.25
C HIS A 97 -16.29 5.15 -4.13
N ASN A 98 -16.79 5.57 -5.30
CA ASN A 98 -17.41 4.63 -6.24
C ASN A 98 -16.38 3.94 -7.14
N GLN A 99 -15.14 4.44 -7.17
CA GLN A 99 -14.07 3.93 -8.03
C GLN A 99 -12.90 3.33 -7.22
N HIS A 100 -13.04 3.19 -5.90
CA HIS A 100 -12.01 2.68 -5.00
C HIS A 100 -11.54 1.25 -5.35
N LEU A 101 -12.35 0.42 -6.02
CA LEU A 101 -11.93 -0.92 -6.45
C LEU A 101 -10.70 -0.89 -7.36
N VAL A 102 -10.57 0.16 -8.19
CA VAL A 102 -9.39 0.36 -9.05
C VAL A 102 -8.12 0.50 -8.22
N ILE A 103 -8.22 1.06 -7.01
CA ILE A 103 -7.07 1.14 -6.09
C ILE A 103 -6.60 -0.27 -5.73
N TYR A 104 -7.50 -1.18 -5.31
CA TYR A 104 -7.12 -2.56 -4.98
C TYR A 104 -6.50 -3.30 -6.16
N GLU A 105 -7.12 -3.18 -7.34
CA GLU A 105 -6.68 -3.87 -8.56
C GLU A 105 -5.27 -3.48 -9.00
N ASN A 106 -4.78 -2.29 -8.63
CA ASN A 106 -3.44 -1.83 -8.97
C ASN A 106 -2.47 -1.94 -7.80
N VAL A 107 -2.88 -1.54 -6.59
CA VAL A 107 -2.00 -1.51 -5.41
C VAL A 107 -1.55 -2.90 -5.03
N MET A 108 -2.45 -3.90 -4.97
CA MET A 108 -2.05 -5.23 -4.50
C MET A 108 -1.04 -5.91 -5.42
N PRO A 109 -1.25 -5.97 -6.76
CA PRO A 109 -0.25 -6.56 -7.64
C PRO A 109 1.08 -5.81 -7.64
N ILE A 110 1.07 -4.48 -7.59
CA ILE A 110 2.32 -3.70 -7.50
C ILE A 110 3.04 -4.04 -6.21
N HIS A 111 2.35 -3.98 -5.07
CA HIS A 111 2.92 -4.27 -3.76
C HIS A 111 3.56 -5.66 -3.71
N GLU A 112 2.85 -6.71 -4.16
CA GLU A 112 3.42 -8.06 -4.16
C GLU A 112 4.65 -8.18 -5.08
N ASN A 113 4.65 -7.53 -6.25
CA ASN A 113 5.81 -7.56 -7.14
C ASN A 113 7.05 -6.92 -6.48
N ILE A 114 6.88 -5.77 -5.83
CA ILE A 114 7.97 -5.12 -5.08
C ILE A 114 8.41 -5.99 -3.89
N ASN A 115 7.47 -6.60 -3.17
CA ASN A 115 7.75 -7.53 -2.08
C ASN A 115 8.61 -8.73 -2.55
N TYR A 116 8.30 -9.31 -3.71
CA TYR A 116 9.12 -10.36 -4.31
C TYR A 116 10.52 -9.86 -4.71
N MET A 117 10.68 -8.61 -5.13
CA MET A 117 11.99 -8.01 -5.39
C MET A 117 12.80 -7.86 -4.11
N ILE A 118 12.19 -7.34 -3.04
CA ILE A 118 12.82 -7.21 -1.71
C ILE A 118 13.31 -8.58 -1.24
N LEU A 119 12.46 -9.61 -1.33
CA LEU A 119 12.85 -10.99 -1.03
C LEU A 119 14.01 -11.50 -1.89
N GLY A 120 14.02 -11.15 -3.18
CA GLY A 120 15.14 -11.46 -4.08
C GLY A 120 16.46 -10.89 -3.58
N VAL A 121 16.45 -9.61 -3.15
CA VAL A 121 17.63 -8.92 -2.60
C VAL A 121 18.06 -9.53 -1.25
N ILE A 122 17.11 -9.84 -0.35
CA ILE A 122 17.42 -10.51 0.93
C ILE A 122 18.13 -11.85 0.69
N ASN A 123 17.58 -12.67 -0.22
CA ASN A 123 18.16 -13.98 -0.55
C ASN A 123 19.56 -13.87 -1.16
N ASP A 124 19.81 -12.85 -2.00
CA ASP A 124 21.15 -12.59 -2.54
C ASP A 124 22.12 -12.15 -1.43
N GLY A 125 21.67 -11.32 -0.50
CA GLY A 125 22.44 -10.93 0.68
C GLY A 125 22.86 -12.11 1.55
N HIS A 126 21.93 -13.03 1.82
CA HIS A 126 22.24 -14.28 2.54
C HIS A 126 23.27 -15.15 1.80
N LYS A 127 23.13 -15.31 0.47
CA LYS A 127 24.10 -16.06 -0.35
C LYS A 127 25.51 -15.46 -0.30
N LYS A 128 25.60 -14.13 -0.15
CA LYS A 128 26.85 -13.38 -0.05
C LYS A 128 27.35 -13.20 1.38
N ASN A 129 26.67 -13.78 2.39
CA ASN A 129 26.98 -13.62 3.82
C ASN A 129 27.04 -12.15 4.28
N LEU A 130 26.16 -11.30 3.75
CA LEU A 130 26.04 -9.90 4.15
C LEU A 130 25.14 -9.78 5.39
N ASP A 131 25.47 -8.84 6.27
CA ASP A 131 24.62 -8.51 7.42
C ASP A 131 23.45 -7.64 6.97
N ILE A 132 22.25 -8.24 6.96
CA ILE A 132 20.99 -7.61 6.57
C ILE A 132 19.87 -7.85 7.58
N ALA A 133 20.21 -8.29 8.80
CA ALA A 133 19.23 -8.78 9.77
C ALA A 133 18.19 -7.72 10.16
N GLU A 134 18.60 -6.45 10.31
CA GLU A 134 17.66 -5.36 10.63
C GLU A 134 16.71 -5.03 9.47
N MET A 135 17.19 -5.11 8.22
CA MET A 135 16.33 -4.88 7.06
C MET A 135 15.35 -6.03 6.84
N GLU A 136 15.76 -7.26 7.13
CA GLU A 136 14.86 -8.42 7.10
C GLU A 136 13.75 -8.32 8.18
N LYS A 137 14.09 -7.83 9.38
CA LYS A 137 13.09 -7.52 10.41
C LYS A 137 12.13 -6.43 9.96
N LEU A 138 12.65 -5.35 9.36
CA LEU A 138 11.82 -4.27 8.84
C LEU A 138 10.90 -4.75 7.73
N TRP A 139 11.43 -5.49 6.76
CA TRP A 139 10.64 -6.12 5.69
C TRP A 139 9.50 -6.98 6.26
N LYS A 140 9.79 -7.83 7.25
CA LYS A 140 8.77 -8.66 7.87
C LYS A 140 7.69 -7.82 8.55
N ALA A 141 8.07 -6.75 9.26
CA ALA A 141 7.09 -5.85 9.87
C ALA A 141 6.24 -5.09 8.84
N ASP A 142 6.81 -4.70 7.70
CA ASP A 142 6.06 -4.11 6.58
C ASP A 142 5.07 -5.12 5.98
N GLU A 143 5.50 -6.36 5.73
CA GLU A 143 4.64 -7.46 5.27
C GLU A 143 3.47 -7.68 6.24
N THR A 144 3.74 -7.78 7.55
CA THR A 144 2.70 -7.89 8.59
C THR A 144 1.71 -6.72 8.50
N MET A 145 2.22 -5.48 8.41
CA MET A 145 1.41 -4.27 8.35
C MET A 145 0.54 -4.21 7.08
N TYR A 146 1.11 -4.51 5.91
CA TYR A 146 0.39 -4.57 4.65
C TYR A 146 -0.76 -5.57 4.70
N ARG A 147 -0.53 -6.80 5.21
CA ARG A 147 -1.61 -7.80 5.33
C ARG A 147 -2.76 -7.28 6.19
N GLY A 148 -2.43 -6.61 7.30
CA GLY A 148 -3.42 -6.01 8.19
C GLY A 148 -4.23 -4.92 7.49
N VAL A 149 -3.55 -3.95 6.87
CA VAL A 149 -4.20 -2.83 6.18
C VAL A 149 -5.05 -3.33 5.01
N ALA A 150 -4.53 -4.24 4.19
CA ALA A 150 -5.26 -4.79 3.05
C ALA A 150 -6.53 -5.53 3.48
N TYR A 151 -6.47 -6.37 4.52
CA TYR A 151 -7.68 -7.01 5.03
C TYR A 151 -8.64 -6.02 5.69
N MET A 152 -8.14 -5.02 6.42
CA MET A 152 -8.98 -3.99 7.02
C MET A 152 -9.81 -3.25 5.97
N THR A 153 -9.18 -2.81 4.88
CA THR A 153 -9.88 -2.07 3.83
C THR A 153 -10.83 -2.99 3.06
N LEU A 154 -10.36 -4.17 2.64
CA LEU A 154 -11.17 -5.12 1.87
C LEU A 154 -12.38 -5.66 2.63
N VAL A 155 -12.22 -5.99 3.92
CA VAL A 155 -13.32 -6.54 4.72
C VAL A 155 -14.37 -5.47 5.02
N ASN A 156 -13.95 -4.21 5.22
CA ASN A 156 -14.90 -3.11 5.35
C ASN A 156 -15.74 -2.93 4.09
N ASP A 157 -15.12 -2.98 2.90
CA ASP A 157 -15.85 -2.89 1.63
C ASP A 157 -16.71 -4.13 1.38
N LEU A 158 -16.22 -5.32 1.70
CA LEU A 158 -16.99 -6.57 1.60
C LEU A 158 -18.30 -6.47 2.42
N ILE A 159 -18.21 -6.00 3.66
CA ILE A 159 -19.36 -5.81 4.55
C ILE A 159 -20.32 -4.78 3.98
N GLY A 160 -19.80 -3.64 3.50
CA GLY A 160 -20.60 -2.59 2.86
C GLY A 160 -21.38 -3.12 1.65
N LEU A 161 -20.68 -3.73 0.71
CA LEU A 161 -21.26 -4.29 -0.51
C LEU A 161 -22.25 -5.42 -0.21
N PHE A 162 -21.98 -6.27 0.78
CA PHE A 162 -22.93 -7.31 1.19
C PHE A 162 -24.22 -6.72 1.75
N ASN A 163 -24.14 -5.66 2.56
CA ASN A 163 -25.32 -4.98 3.08
C ASN A 163 -26.11 -4.30 1.96
N ASP A 164 -25.44 -3.63 1.04
CA ASP A 164 -26.06 -2.99 -0.13
C ASP A 164 -26.72 -4.01 -1.06
N PHE A 165 -26.06 -5.16 -1.27
CA PHE A 165 -26.60 -6.28 -2.04
C PHE A 165 -27.89 -6.81 -1.41
N ASN A 166 -27.88 -7.06 -0.10
CA ASN A 166 -29.06 -7.55 0.61
C ASN A 166 -30.21 -6.54 0.58
N LYS A 167 -29.90 -5.25 0.71
CA LYS A 167 -30.89 -4.18 0.58
C LYS A 167 -31.50 -4.17 -0.83
N ALA A 168 -30.67 -4.21 -1.87
CA ALA A 168 -31.15 -4.25 -3.25
C ALA A 168 -32.03 -5.48 -3.53
N MET A 169 -31.67 -6.64 -2.96
CA MET A 169 -32.48 -7.87 -3.05
C MET A 169 -33.79 -7.76 -2.29
N GLN A 170 -33.82 -7.12 -1.11
CA GLN A 170 -35.06 -6.90 -0.37
C GLN A 170 -36.02 -5.96 -1.12
N GLU A 171 -35.49 -4.88 -1.69
CA GLU A 171 -36.25 -3.92 -2.49
C GLU A 171 -36.86 -4.56 -3.75
N SER A 172 -36.18 -5.56 -4.33
CA SER A 172 -36.67 -6.36 -5.45
C SER A 172 -37.42 -7.64 -5.03
N LYS A 173 -37.82 -7.77 -3.75
CA LYS A 173 -38.57 -8.92 -3.21
C LYS A 173 -37.87 -10.28 -3.44
N GLY A 174 -36.55 -10.29 -3.31
CA GLY A 174 -35.69 -11.45 -3.47
C GLY A 174 -35.35 -11.81 -4.92
N GLN A 175 -35.75 -10.99 -5.89
CA GLN A 175 -35.43 -11.22 -7.30
C GLN A 175 -34.17 -10.46 -7.72
N PRO A 176 -33.27 -11.05 -8.53
CA PRO A 176 -32.15 -10.30 -9.07
C PRO A 176 -32.60 -9.04 -9.82
N SER A 177 -31.89 -7.92 -9.61
CA SER A 177 -32.10 -6.64 -10.27
C SER A 177 -30.81 -6.15 -10.93
N PRO A 178 -30.86 -5.16 -11.83
CA PRO A 178 -29.64 -4.53 -12.36
C PRO A 178 -28.72 -4.02 -11.24
N ALA A 179 -29.28 -3.46 -10.18
CA ALA A 179 -28.52 -2.98 -9.02
C ALA A 179 -27.84 -4.13 -8.26
N SER A 180 -28.57 -5.20 -7.92
CA SER A 180 -27.97 -6.35 -7.21
C SER A 180 -26.92 -7.06 -8.06
N ASN A 181 -27.09 -7.10 -9.39
CA ASN A 181 -26.11 -7.67 -10.31
C ASN A 181 -24.84 -6.82 -10.41
N PHE A 182 -24.96 -5.49 -10.35
CA PHE A 182 -23.81 -4.59 -10.32
C PHE A 182 -23.02 -4.77 -9.02
N ILE A 183 -23.70 -4.65 -7.87
CA ILE A 183 -23.09 -4.83 -6.55
C ILE A 183 -22.48 -6.24 -6.39
N GLY A 184 -23.14 -7.27 -6.94
CA GLY A 184 -22.63 -8.63 -6.92
C GLY A 184 -21.30 -8.80 -7.67
N LYS A 185 -21.05 -8.02 -8.73
CA LYS A 185 -19.75 -8.02 -9.42
C LYS A 185 -18.66 -7.40 -8.54
N ASP A 186 -18.96 -6.26 -7.94
CA ASP A 186 -18.04 -5.55 -7.03
C ASP A 186 -17.69 -6.42 -5.82
N LEU A 187 -18.69 -7.10 -5.24
CA LEU A 187 -18.50 -8.06 -4.16
C LEU A 187 -17.57 -9.21 -4.58
N GLN A 188 -17.73 -9.74 -5.80
CA GLN A 188 -16.85 -10.79 -6.31
C GLN A 188 -15.42 -10.26 -6.55
N THR A 189 -15.26 -9.02 -7.01
CA THR A 189 -13.95 -8.37 -7.14
C THR A 189 -13.25 -8.31 -5.78
N VAL A 190 -13.93 -7.82 -4.74
CA VAL A 190 -13.37 -7.74 -3.38
C VAL A 190 -13.01 -9.12 -2.84
N ILE A 191 -13.87 -10.13 -3.02
CA ILE A 191 -13.54 -11.53 -2.64
C ILE A 191 -12.29 -12.03 -3.37
N ASN A 192 -12.14 -11.71 -4.66
CA ASN A 192 -10.94 -12.10 -5.42
C ASN A 192 -9.69 -11.43 -4.88
N GLN A 193 -9.77 -10.15 -4.50
CA GLN A 193 -8.66 -9.41 -3.89
C GLN A 193 -8.30 -9.96 -2.50
N ILE A 194 -9.29 -10.30 -1.66
CA ILE A 194 -9.04 -10.99 -0.37
C ILE A 194 -8.29 -12.31 -0.60
N ASN A 195 -8.72 -13.10 -1.58
CA ASN A 195 -8.03 -14.35 -1.92
C ASN A 195 -6.62 -14.12 -2.50
N PHE A 196 -6.41 -13.03 -3.23
CA PHE A 196 -5.09 -12.64 -3.74
C PHE A 196 -4.13 -12.29 -2.60
N VAL A 197 -4.56 -11.47 -1.63
CA VAL A 197 -3.79 -11.16 -0.42
C VAL A 197 -3.47 -12.44 0.36
N ARG A 198 -4.45 -13.34 0.51
CA ARG A 198 -4.23 -14.62 1.18
C ARG A 198 -3.20 -15.50 0.49
N ALA A 199 -3.30 -15.64 -0.83
CA ALA A 199 -2.44 -16.52 -1.62
C ALA A 199 -0.96 -16.09 -1.62
N ASN A 200 -0.69 -14.79 -1.42
CA ASN A 200 0.67 -14.26 -1.42
C ASN A 200 1.27 -14.10 -0.01
N ALA A 201 0.46 -14.22 1.04
CA ALA A 201 0.92 -14.03 2.40
C ALA A 201 2.03 -14.99 2.82
N LYS A 202 3.08 -14.43 3.44
CA LYS A 202 4.17 -15.20 4.06
C LYS A 202 3.97 -15.40 5.57
N GLU A 203 2.94 -14.78 6.13
CA GLU A 203 2.62 -14.88 7.55
C GLU A 203 2.08 -16.26 7.93
N THR A 204 2.62 -16.76 9.05
CA THR A 204 2.35 -18.11 9.57
C THR A 204 2.10 -18.10 11.08
N ASP A 205 2.17 -16.94 11.72
CA ASP A 205 1.89 -16.85 13.14
C ASP A 205 0.41 -17.07 13.44
N LEU A 206 0.14 -17.45 14.69
CA LEU A 206 -1.21 -17.83 15.12
C LEU A 206 -2.20 -16.68 15.08
N VAL A 207 -1.76 -15.44 15.34
CA VAL A 207 -2.65 -14.27 15.36
C VAL A 207 -3.13 -14.00 13.93
N TYR A 208 -2.20 -13.96 12.98
CA TYR A 208 -2.52 -13.82 11.56
C TYR A 208 -3.45 -14.94 11.07
N LYS A 209 -3.12 -16.22 11.35
CA LYS A 209 -3.95 -17.35 10.89
C LYS A 209 -5.35 -17.36 11.50
N ASN A 210 -5.48 -16.99 12.77
CA ASN A 210 -6.80 -16.85 13.39
C ASN A 210 -7.62 -15.74 12.73
N MET A 211 -7.02 -14.59 12.41
CA MET A 211 -7.69 -13.52 11.67
C MET A 211 -8.11 -13.98 10.26
N GLU A 212 -7.20 -14.63 9.52
CA GLU A 212 -7.44 -15.17 8.18
C GLU A 212 -8.61 -16.16 8.16
N ASP A 213 -8.68 -17.06 9.14
CA ASP A 213 -9.76 -18.04 9.27
C ASP A 213 -11.13 -17.38 9.48
N HIS A 214 -11.19 -16.30 10.25
CA HIS A 214 -12.43 -15.54 10.47
C HIS A 214 -12.87 -14.78 9.21
N ILE A 215 -11.92 -14.21 8.46
CA ILE A 215 -12.21 -13.56 7.17
C ILE A 215 -12.75 -14.60 6.18
N ASN A 216 -12.13 -15.78 6.09
CA ASN A 216 -12.60 -16.84 5.20
C ASN A 216 -13.98 -17.38 5.62
N ALA A 217 -14.20 -17.57 6.92
CA ALA A 217 -15.51 -17.95 7.45
C ALA A 217 -16.58 -16.92 7.08
N LEU A 218 -16.28 -15.62 7.23
CA LEU A 218 -17.19 -14.53 6.87
C LEU A 218 -17.57 -14.56 5.39
N MET A 219 -16.59 -14.73 4.49
CA MET A 219 -16.86 -14.87 3.05
C MET A 219 -17.72 -16.10 2.73
N GLU A 220 -17.45 -17.24 3.37
CA GLU A 220 -18.25 -18.45 3.18
C GLU A 220 -19.68 -18.29 3.73
N ASN A 221 -19.86 -17.55 4.83
CA ASN A 221 -21.17 -17.21 5.36
C ASN A 221 -21.95 -16.29 4.40
N MET A 222 -21.31 -15.25 3.88
CA MET A 222 -21.94 -14.31 2.93
C MET A 222 -22.32 -14.96 1.60
N THR A 223 -21.57 -15.97 1.17
CA THR A 223 -21.83 -16.71 -0.08
C THR A 223 -22.74 -17.93 0.10
N GLY A 224 -23.21 -18.19 1.33
CA GLY A 224 -24.06 -19.34 1.64
C GLY A 224 -23.35 -20.70 1.55
N ARG A 225 -22.00 -20.70 1.54
CA ARG A 225 -21.18 -21.93 1.55
C ARG A 225 -20.99 -22.49 2.95
N ARG A 226 -21.21 -21.66 3.99
CA ARG A 226 -21.13 -22.02 5.39
C ARG A 226 -22.32 -21.41 6.13
N ASP A 227 -22.96 -22.19 6.99
CA ASP A 227 -23.99 -21.68 7.89
C ASP A 227 -23.38 -20.75 8.95
N LEU A 228 -24.15 -19.76 9.40
CA LEU A 228 -23.74 -18.93 10.54
C LEU A 228 -23.58 -19.81 11.79
N PRO A 229 -22.61 -19.49 12.67
CA PRO A 229 -22.49 -20.17 13.96
C PRO A 229 -23.80 -20.11 14.75
N GLU A 230 -24.08 -21.16 15.52
CA GLU A 230 -25.32 -21.27 16.30
C GLU A 230 -25.53 -20.03 17.19
N GLY A 231 -26.72 -19.42 17.10
CA GLY A 231 -27.09 -18.24 17.86
C GLY A 231 -26.52 -16.90 17.35
N LYS A 232 -25.64 -16.89 16.33
CA LYS A 232 -25.07 -15.66 15.76
C LYS A 232 -25.82 -15.16 14.54
N LYS A 233 -25.77 -13.84 14.33
CA LYS A 233 -26.23 -13.15 13.13
C LYS A 233 -25.03 -12.55 12.37
N PHE A 234 -25.26 -12.11 11.13
CA PHE A 234 -24.23 -11.43 10.33
C PHE A 234 -23.52 -10.28 11.08
N PRO A 235 -24.23 -9.36 11.77
CA PRO A 235 -23.56 -8.30 12.51
C PRO A 235 -22.58 -8.82 13.58
N ASP A 236 -22.86 -9.97 14.19
CA ASP A 236 -21.99 -10.55 15.23
C ASP A 236 -20.68 -11.06 14.61
N VAL A 237 -20.77 -11.85 13.54
CA VAL A 237 -19.57 -12.39 12.86
C VAL A 237 -18.79 -11.31 12.10
N MET A 238 -19.47 -10.29 11.57
CA MET A 238 -18.81 -9.12 10.94
C MET A 238 -17.98 -8.37 11.98
N LYS A 239 -18.57 -8.08 13.15
CA LYS A 239 -17.89 -7.36 14.23
C LYS A 239 -16.71 -8.14 14.76
N GLU A 240 -16.87 -9.44 15.03
CA GLU A 240 -15.78 -10.29 15.50
C GLU A 240 -14.59 -10.30 14.54
N THR A 241 -14.86 -10.42 13.23
CA THR A 241 -13.81 -10.36 12.20
C THR A 241 -13.14 -8.98 12.16
N GLN A 242 -13.90 -7.89 12.22
CA GLN A 242 -13.35 -6.53 12.24
C GLN A 242 -12.51 -6.26 13.50
N ASP A 243 -12.95 -6.73 14.67
CA ASP A 243 -12.22 -6.57 15.92
C ASP A 243 -10.86 -7.29 15.88
N LEU A 244 -10.81 -8.50 15.32
CA LEU A 244 -9.55 -9.23 15.11
C LEU A 244 -8.60 -8.49 14.16
N ILE A 245 -9.11 -7.97 13.04
CA ILE A 245 -8.31 -7.19 12.10
C ILE A 245 -7.78 -5.92 12.77
N ASN A 246 -8.61 -5.20 13.51
CA ASN A 246 -8.21 -3.97 14.19
C ASN A 246 -7.10 -4.21 15.22
N ILE A 247 -7.18 -5.30 15.98
CA ILE A 247 -6.12 -5.71 16.92
C ILE A 247 -4.82 -6.00 16.16
N TYR A 248 -4.91 -6.79 15.09
CA TYR A 248 -3.75 -7.15 14.28
C TYR A 248 -3.08 -5.92 13.64
N VAL A 249 -3.86 -5.01 13.04
CA VAL A 249 -3.36 -3.76 12.45
C VAL A 249 -2.67 -2.88 13.50
N ARG A 250 -3.29 -2.69 14.67
CA ARG A 250 -2.71 -1.87 15.74
C ARG A 250 -1.33 -2.39 16.17
N ASP A 251 -1.22 -3.70 16.36
CA ASP A 251 0.02 -4.32 16.83
C ASP A 251 1.09 -4.32 15.71
N ALA A 252 0.67 -4.55 14.46
CA ALA A 252 1.53 -4.47 13.27
C ALA A 252 2.07 -3.05 13.03
N GLU A 253 1.21 -2.02 13.15
CA GLU A 253 1.60 -0.63 12.97
C GLU A 253 2.65 -0.20 14.01
N ALA A 254 2.42 -0.54 15.28
CA ALA A 254 3.36 -0.23 16.35
C ALA A 254 4.73 -0.84 16.07
N LYS A 255 4.77 -2.11 15.63
CA LYS A 255 6.03 -2.80 15.32
C LYS A 255 6.72 -2.24 14.09
N PHE A 256 5.95 -1.95 13.04
CA PHE A 256 6.46 -1.35 11.82
C PHE A 256 7.10 0.01 12.12
N ARG A 257 6.41 0.91 12.85
CA ARG A 257 6.93 2.24 13.20
C ARG A 257 8.23 2.18 14.01
N GLU A 258 8.34 1.24 14.95
CA GLU A 258 9.54 1.01 15.76
C GLU A 258 10.78 0.76 14.90
N LEU A 259 10.63 0.06 13.78
CA LEU A 259 11.73 -0.32 12.88
C LEU A 259 11.92 0.66 11.71
N TYR A 260 10.82 1.15 11.15
CA TYR A 260 10.80 1.94 9.92
C TYR A 260 11.36 3.34 10.13
N VAL A 261 10.91 4.04 11.17
CA VAL A 261 11.33 5.43 11.41
C VAL A 261 12.85 5.54 11.60
N PRO A 262 13.50 4.70 12.44
CA PRO A 262 14.96 4.70 12.54
C PRO A 262 15.67 4.40 11.22
N ALA A 263 15.19 3.41 10.46
CA ALA A 263 15.79 3.03 9.19
C ALA A 263 15.75 4.16 8.15
N MET A 264 14.61 4.85 8.05
CA MET A 264 14.48 6.00 7.15
C MET A 264 15.32 7.20 7.59
N ASN A 265 15.40 7.46 8.89
CA ASN A 265 16.26 8.52 9.41
C ASN A 265 17.76 8.23 9.14
N GLU A 266 18.18 6.96 9.21
CA GLU A 266 19.54 6.57 8.81
C GLU A 266 19.76 6.78 7.29
N LEU A 267 18.77 6.42 6.46
CA LEU A 267 18.83 6.63 5.01
C LEU A 267 18.96 8.12 4.66
N VAL A 268 18.17 8.99 5.29
CA VAL A 268 18.23 10.45 5.12
C VAL A 268 19.58 11.01 5.59
N ALA A 269 20.08 10.54 6.73
CA ALA A 269 21.38 10.98 7.24
C ALA A 269 22.52 10.61 6.28
N GLN A 270 22.50 9.39 5.73
CA GLN A 270 23.47 8.94 4.75
C GLN A 270 23.41 9.77 3.46
N ALA A 271 22.20 10.04 2.95
CA ALA A 271 22.02 10.88 1.76
C ALA A 271 22.62 12.29 1.95
N LYS A 272 22.40 12.90 3.12
CA LYS A 272 23.00 14.20 3.48
C LYS A 272 24.53 14.15 3.53
N GLU A 273 25.10 13.09 4.11
CA GLU A 273 26.55 12.91 4.14
C GLU A 273 27.14 12.74 2.74
N ASP A 274 26.49 11.97 1.87
CA ASP A 274 26.97 11.70 0.53
C ASP A 274 26.86 12.93 -0.38
N GLU A 275 25.82 13.74 -0.20
CA GLU A 275 25.70 15.05 -0.83
C GLU A 275 26.80 16.00 -0.36
N ALA A 276 27.05 16.10 0.95
CA ALA A 276 28.12 16.92 1.50
C ALA A 276 29.50 16.50 0.97
N LYS A 277 29.77 15.20 0.86
CA LYS A 277 31.01 14.66 0.25
C LYS A 277 31.12 15.00 -1.23
N ARG A 278 30.02 14.94 -1.99
CA ARG A 278 29.99 15.31 -3.43
C ARG A 278 30.31 16.79 -3.65
N VAL A 279 29.68 17.66 -2.86
CA VAL A 279 29.91 19.11 -2.89
C VAL A 279 31.36 19.43 -2.49
N ALA A 280 31.90 18.78 -1.45
CA ALA A 280 33.29 18.95 -1.02
C ALA A 280 34.31 18.47 -2.07
N ASN A 281 33.96 17.48 -2.90
CA ASN A 281 34.80 16.95 -3.96
C ASN A 281 34.68 17.72 -5.29
N GLY A 282 33.96 18.84 -5.32
CA GLY A 282 33.88 19.72 -6.50
C GLY A 282 33.04 19.16 -7.65
N ASN A 283 32.22 18.12 -7.41
CA ASN A 283 31.22 17.64 -8.35
C ASN A 283 29.87 18.27 -7.97
N PRO A 284 29.43 19.36 -8.64
CA PRO A 284 28.12 19.93 -8.38
C PRO A 284 27.03 18.88 -8.67
N ALA A 285 25.93 18.93 -7.92
CA ALA A 285 24.77 18.06 -8.15
C ALA A 285 24.35 18.15 -9.64
N PRO A 286 23.96 17.04 -10.28
CA PRO A 286 23.23 17.14 -11.54
C PRO A 286 22.04 18.07 -11.28
N ALA A 287 21.82 19.03 -12.18
CA ALA A 287 20.66 19.89 -12.11
C ALA A 287 19.43 19.00 -11.86
N PRO A 288 18.55 19.32 -10.90
CA PRO A 288 17.32 18.56 -10.71
C PRO A 288 16.69 18.44 -12.09
N ALA A 289 16.43 17.21 -12.53
CA ALA A 289 15.70 16.99 -13.77
C ALA A 289 14.39 17.75 -13.59
N THR A 290 14.25 18.89 -14.27
CA THR A 290 12.99 19.62 -14.34
C THR A 290 11.95 18.60 -14.76
N PRO A 291 10.94 18.31 -13.92
CA PRO A 291 9.75 17.65 -14.41
C PRO A 291 9.33 18.44 -15.64
N LYS A 292 9.07 17.74 -16.77
CA LYS A 292 8.47 18.38 -17.94
C LYS A 292 7.30 19.24 -17.43
N GLU A 293 7.32 20.52 -17.81
CA GLU A 293 6.57 21.63 -17.23
C GLU A 293 5.17 21.25 -16.71
N GLU A 294 5.05 21.02 -15.41
CA GLU A 294 3.80 21.27 -14.65
C GLU A 294 4.03 21.46 -13.13
N ALA A 295 5.26 21.76 -12.70
CA ALA A 295 5.61 21.98 -11.29
C ALA A 295 6.12 23.39 -10.99
N ALA A 296 5.69 24.41 -11.76
CA ALA A 296 5.99 25.81 -11.45
C ALA A 296 5.02 26.36 -10.39
N GLN A 297 4.92 25.70 -9.23
CA GLN A 297 4.36 26.31 -8.02
C GLN A 297 4.71 25.59 -6.71
N VAL A 298 5.88 24.95 -6.59
CA VAL A 298 6.49 24.66 -5.28
C VAL A 298 8.01 24.66 -5.46
N ALA A 299 8.62 25.84 -5.54
CA ALA A 299 10.06 25.98 -5.57
C ALA A 299 10.48 27.03 -4.51
N SER A 300 10.53 26.57 -3.27
CA SER A 300 11.44 27.06 -2.23
C SER A 300 11.42 26.06 -1.09
N ASP A 301 12.61 25.57 -0.73
CA ASP A 301 12.95 24.71 0.42
C ASP A 301 12.96 23.20 0.16
N ASP A 302 13.89 22.74 -0.70
CA ASP A 302 14.45 21.38 -0.61
C ASP A 302 15.39 21.32 0.61
N GLU A 303 14.83 21.30 1.81
CA GLU A 303 15.48 20.67 2.97
C GLU A 303 14.96 19.24 3.05
N MET A 304 15.83 18.24 3.02
CA MET A 304 15.43 16.85 3.30
C MET A 304 14.92 16.76 4.74
N ALA A 305 13.59 16.80 4.89
CA ALA A 305 12.88 16.88 6.15
C ALA A 305 13.00 15.59 6.97
N GLU A 306 13.17 15.76 8.28
CA GLU A 306 13.26 14.68 9.27
C GLU A 306 11.92 13.92 9.34
N ILE A 307 11.89 12.59 9.52
CA ILE A 307 10.62 11.85 9.58
C ILE A 307 9.92 12.03 10.95
N ASP A 308 8.63 12.40 10.94
CA ASP A 308 7.78 12.48 12.12
C ASP A 308 7.52 11.06 12.68
N PRO A 309 7.90 10.79 13.93
CA PRO A 309 7.69 9.49 14.55
C PRO A 309 6.20 9.08 14.69
N LYS A 310 5.27 10.04 14.67
CA LYS A 310 3.82 9.78 14.76
C LYS A 310 3.18 9.42 13.43
N THR A 311 3.74 9.88 12.31
CA THR A 311 3.13 9.68 10.99
C THR A 311 3.97 8.77 10.10
N GLY A 312 5.28 8.69 10.33
CA GLY A 312 6.21 7.93 9.49
C GLY A 312 6.56 8.66 8.19
N LEU A 313 6.26 9.96 8.12
CA LEU A 313 6.44 10.84 6.95
C LEU A 313 7.33 12.03 7.29
N PRO A 314 7.87 12.78 6.32
CA PRO A 314 8.63 14.00 6.61
C PRO A 314 7.85 14.99 7.51
N LYS A 315 8.54 15.61 8.47
CA LYS A 315 7.99 16.65 9.34
C LYS A 315 7.70 17.90 8.51
N ALA A 316 6.47 18.43 8.64
CA ALA A 316 6.04 19.69 8.06
C ALA A 316 6.75 20.90 8.67
#